data_AF-A0A659URJ2-F1
#
_entry.id   AF-A0A659URJ2-F1
#
_cell.length_a   1.000
_cell.length_b   1.000
_cell.length_c   1.000
_cell.angle_alpha   90.00
_cell.angle_beta   90.00
_cell.angle_gamma   90.00
#
_symmetry.space_group_name_H-M   'P 1'
#
loop_
_entity.id
_entity.type
_entity.pdbx_description
1 polymer ?
#
loop_
_entity_poly.entity_id
_entity_poly.type
_entity_poly.pdbx_seq_one_letter_code
_entity_poly.pdbx_strand_id
1 'polypeptide(L)'
;GSSGSEAMEAAVKLAERAAGPKRPKVVYAENSFHGKTKGVLAITDGQLYRADFKVADNVVRVPFADIDAVERLFRSDPEIGVIVLETIQGGGGIIQAPAEYWQKLRALCDRYGVLWVADEVQCGYGRSGRFYAFEHYGVVPDVTALAKSL
;
A
#
# COMPACT_ATOMS: atom_id res chain seq x y z
N GLY A 1 -14.01 -6.22 7.59
CA GLY A 1 -15.14 -5.83 6.73
C GLY A 1 -15.61 -7.01 5.93
N SER A 2 -16.66 -6.83 5.15
CA SER A 2 -17.29 -7.83 4.28
C SER A 2 -16.67 -7.87 2.87
N SER A 3 -15.74 -6.98 2.55
CA SER A 3 -15.09 -6.89 1.23
C SER A 3 -13.64 -6.43 1.30
N GLY A 4 -12.91 -6.56 0.19
CA GLY A 4 -11.54 -6.04 0.06
C GLY A 4 -11.43 -4.53 0.23
N SER A 5 -12.39 -3.75 -0.29
CA SER A 5 -12.39 -2.30 -0.09
C SER A 5 -12.57 -1.92 1.37
N GLU A 6 -13.47 -2.61 2.09
CA GLU A 6 -13.64 -2.37 3.53
C GLU A 6 -12.45 -2.84 4.38
N ALA A 7 -11.79 -3.93 3.98
CA ALA A 7 -10.56 -4.38 4.62
C ALA A 7 -9.46 -3.32 4.48
N MET A 8 -9.31 -2.74 3.28
CA MET A 8 -8.35 -1.67 3.02
C MET A 8 -8.72 -0.36 3.74
N GLU A 9 -10.00 0.03 3.78
CA GLU A 9 -10.45 1.19 4.57
C GLU A 9 -10.07 1.02 6.06
N ALA A 10 -10.28 -0.17 6.63
CA ALA A 10 -9.92 -0.45 8.01
C ALA A 10 -8.40 -0.43 8.23
N ALA A 11 -7.63 -1.02 7.31
CA ALA A 11 -6.17 -1.06 7.38
C ALA A 11 -5.54 0.34 7.30
N VAL A 12 -5.98 1.16 6.36
CA VAL A 12 -5.49 2.54 6.18
C VAL A 12 -5.84 3.38 7.41
N LYS A 13 -7.09 3.34 7.88
CA LYS A 13 -7.49 4.09 9.07
C LYS A 13 -6.73 3.69 10.33
N LEU A 14 -6.42 2.39 10.49
CA LEU A 14 -5.61 1.91 11.60
C LEU A 14 -4.18 2.47 11.52
N ALA A 15 -3.57 2.41 10.34
CA ALA A 15 -2.22 2.92 10.11
C ALA A 15 -2.17 4.45 10.30
N GLU A 16 -3.09 5.22 9.73
CA GLU A 16 -3.16 6.68 9.92
C GLU A 16 -3.34 7.05 11.40
N ARG A 17 -4.21 6.34 12.13
CA ARG A 17 -4.44 6.57 13.56
C ARG A 17 -3.17 6.35 14.38
N ALA A 18 -2.39 5.33 14.03
CA ALA A 18 -1.14 4.96 14.68
C ALA A 18 0.01 5.92 14.31
N ALA A 19 0.12 6.34 13.04
CA ALA A 19 1.08 7.35 12.59
C ALA A 19 0.84 8.72 13.25
N GLY A 20 -0.43 9.02 13.55
CA GLY A 20 -0.83 10.19 14.32
C GLY A 20 -1.05 11.45 13.48
N PRO A 21 -1.66 12.49 14.07
CA PRO A 21 -2.20 13.64 13.33
C PRO A 21 -1.14 14.53 12.67
N LYS A 22 0.14 14.39 13.04
CA LYS A 22 1.26 15.12 12.42
C LYS A 22 1.80 14.44 11.16
N ARG A 23 1.38 13.21 10.87
CA ARG A 23 1.83 12.43 9.73
C ARG A 23 0.65 11.91 8.89
N PRO A 24 -0.22 12.81 8.39
CA PRO A 24 -1.47 12.43 7.76
C PRO A 24 -1.31 11.89 6.33
N LYS A 25 -0.15 12.00 5.69
CA LYS A 25 -0.02 11.67 4.26
C LYS A 25 0.18 10.18 4.04
N VAL A 26 -0.50 9.66 3.02
CA VAL A 26 -0.48 8.26 2.61
C VAL A 26 0.17 8.13 1.23
N VAL A 27 1.25 7.36 1.14
CA VAL A 27 1.91 7.04 -0.14
C VAL A 27 1.24 5.82 -0.77
N TYR A 28 1.01 5.86 -2.08
CA TYR A 28 0.52 4.74 -2.88
C TYR A 28 1.29 4.60 -4.20
N ALA A 29 1.31 3.41 -4.78
CA ALA A 29 2.06 3.15 -6.01
C ALA A 29 1.28 3.47 -7.29
N GLU A 30 2.02 3.84 -8.34
CA GLU A 30 1.51 3.83 -9.72
C GLU A 30 0.92 2.45 -10.07
N ASN A 31 -0.17 2.43 -10.84
CA ASN A 31 -0.93 1.24 -11.23
C ASN A 31 -1.61 0.45 -10.08
N SER A 32 -1.67 0.99 -8.86
CA SER A 32 -2.28 0.31 -7.71
C SER A 32 -3.79 0.08 -7.86
N PHE A 33 -4.29 -1.00 -7.26
CA PHE A 33 -5.72 -1.24 -7.08
C PHE A 33 -6.04 -1.65 -5.64
N HIS A 34 -6.61 -0.72 -4.86
CA HIS A 34 -6.94 -0.94 -3.44
C HIS A 34 -8.45 -0.97 -3.14
N GLY A 35 -9.29 -0.78 -4.17
CA GLY A 35 -10.73 -0.85 -4.05
C GLY A 35 -11.45 0.35 -4.65
N LYS A 36 -12.76 0.44 -4.40
CA LYS A 36 -13.62 1.47 -5.00
C LYS A 36 -14.50 2.23 -4.01
N THR A 37 -14.43 1.92 -2.72
CA THR A 37 -15.01 2.82 -1.71
C THR A 37 -14.22 4.13 -1.69
N LYS A 38 -14.87 5.23 -1.32
CA LYS A 38 -14.36 6.58 -1.57
C LYS A 38 -13.00 6.87 -0.90
N GLY A 39 -12.71 6.25 0.25
CA GLY A 39 -11.42 6.39 0.91
C GLY A 39 -10.30 5.75 0.09
N VAL A 40 -10.40 4.44 -0.16
CA VAL A 40 -9.36 3.69 -0.88
C VAL A 40 -9.31 3.99 -2.38
N LEU A 41 -10.36 4.60 -2.94
CA LEU A 41 -10.32 5.17 -4.29
C LEU A 41 -9.28 6.30 -4.40
N ALA A 42 -8.96 6.99 -3.30
CA ALA A 42 -7.90 7.99 -3.26
C ALA A 42 -6.50 7.40 -3.53
N ILE A 43 -6.32 6.11 -3.26
CA ILE A 43 -5.04 5.39 -3.45
C ILE A 43 -5.14 4.28 -4.51
N THR A 44 -6.24 4.22 -5.27
CA THR A 44 -6.36 3.35 -6.45
C THR A 44 -5.97 4.16 -7.69
N ASP A 45 -4.89 3.76 -8.34
CA ASP A 45 -4.34 4.47 -9.49
C ASP A 45 -5.01 4.03 -10.80
N GLY A 46 -5.47 5.01 -11.59
CA GLY A 46 -6.08 4.76 -12.89
C GLY A 46 -7.34 5.59 -13.14
N GLN A 47 -7.33 6.33 -14.25
CA GLN A 47 -8.43 7.23 -14.65
C GLN A 47 -9.76 6.49 -14.82
N LEU A 48 -9.72 5.23 -15.27
CA LEU A 48 -10.91 4.39 -15.42
C LEU A 48 -11.68 4.23 -14.10
N TYR A 49 -10.97 4.17 -12.97
CA TYR A 49 -11.57 3.94 -11.66
C TYR A 49 -11.85 5.25 -10.93
N ARG A 50 -10.89 6.18 -10.94
CA ARG A 50 -11.01 7.47 -10.23
C ARG A 50 -11.98 8.42 -10.91
N ALA A 51 -12.10 8.35 -12.24
CA ALA A 51 -12.97 9.19 -13.07
C ALA A 51 -12.95 10.67 -12.61
N ASP A 52 -14.12 11.28 -12.44
CA ASP A 52 -14.27 12.67 -11.96
C ASP A 52 -14.61 12.75 -10.46
N PHE A 53 -14.44 11.64 -9.71
CA PHE A 53 -14.79 11.61 -8.30
C PHE A 53 -13.80 12.42 -7.46
N LYS A 54 -14.32 13.33 -6.64
CA LYS A 54 -13.53 13.99 -5.58
C LYS A 54 -13.24 13.00 -4.47
N VAL A 55 -11.96 12.81 -4.16
CA VAL A 55 -11.45 11.90 -3.12
C VAL A 55 -10.46 12.64 -2.22
N ALA A 56 -9.96 11.98 -1.18
CA ALA A 56 -8.98 12.56 -0.27
C ALA A 56 -7.71 13.02 -1.02
N ASP A 57 -7.13 14.13 -0.56
CA ASP A 57 -5.99 14.82 -1.18
C ASP A 57 -4.69 14.66 -0.39
N ASN A 58 -4.74 14.06 0.81
CA ASN A 58 -3.57 13.69 1.62
C ASN A 58 -2.84 12.44 1.11
N VAL A 59 -2.82 12.24 -0.22
CA VAL A 59 -2.22 11.07 -0.86
C VAL A 59 -1.08 11.47 -1.79
N VAL A 60 -0.02 10.67 -1.81
CA VAL A 60 1.17 10.91 -2.64
C VAL A 60 1.44 9.67 -3.50
N ARG A 61 1.51 9.85 -4.81
CA ARG A 61 1.80 8.79 -5.77
C ARG A 61 3.30 8.59 -5.93
N VAL A 62 3.76 7.34 -5.97
CA VAL A 62 5.17 6.96 -6.22
C VAL A 62 5.26 5.87 -7.29
N PRO A 63 6.28 5.83 -8.17
CA PRO A 63 6.46 4.70 -9.07
C PRO A 63 6.60 3.38 -8.32
N PHE A 64 5.91 2.33 -8.79
CA PHE A 64 6.05 0.99 -8.22
C PHE A 64 7.48 0.47 -8.44
N ALA A 65 8.03 -0.25 -7.45
CA ALA A 65 9.37 -0.85 -7.49
C ALA A 65 10.56 0.14 -7.59
N ASP A 66 10.35 1.45 -7.43
CA ASP A 66 11.42 2.46 -7.35
C ASP A 66 11.71 2.84 -5.89
N ILE A 67 12.68 2.12 -5.29
CA ILE A 67 13.05 2.35 -3.89
C ILE A 67 13.68 3.71 -3.64
N ASP A 68 14.40 4.26 -4.63
CA ASP A 68 15.05 5.56 -4.49
C ASP A 68 13.99 6.68 -4.50
N ALA A 69 12.90 6.51 -5.27
CA ALA A 69 11.76 7.42 -5.22
C ALA A 69 11.07 7.38 -3.84
N VAL A 70 10.87 6.19 -3.27
CA VAL A 70 10.31 6.05 -1.91
C VAL A 70 11.21 6.74 -0.88
N GLU A 71 12.52 6.51 -0.92
CA GLU A 71 13.47 7.14 0.02
C GLU A 71 13.52 8.66 -0.15
N ARG A 72 13.47 9.17 -1.39
CA ARG A 72 13.38 10.62 -1.65
C ARG A 72 12.13 11.21 -1.01
N LEU A 73 10.96 10.59 -1.19
CA LEU A 73 9.70 11.05 -0.60
C LEU A 73 9.75 11.07 0.93
N PHE A 74 10.15 9.96 1.56
CA PHE A 74 10.22 9.86 3.03
C PHE A 74 11.17 10.90 3.64
N ARG A 75 12.25 11.22 2.93
CA ARG A 75 13.23 12.23 3.36
C ARG A 75 12.69 13.66 3.19
N SER A 76 11.98 13.92 2.10
CA SER A 76 11.54 15.28 1.75
C SER A 76 10.28 15.72 2.47
N ASP A 77 9.43 14.78 2.90
CA ASP A 77 8.11 15.07 3.45
C ASP A 77 7.89 14.38 4.80
N PRO A 78 8.11 15.09 5.92
CA PRO A 78 7.94 14.53 7.26
C PRO A 78 6.46 14.25 7.63
N GLU A 79 5.50 14.71 6.82
CA GLU A 79 4.08 14.44 7.02
C GLU A 79 3.65 13.06 6.49
N ILE A 80 4.53 12.33 5.79
CA ILE A 80 4.25 10.95 5.36
C ILE A 80 4.23 10.03 6.57
N GLY A 81 3.08 9.42 6.85
CA GLY A 81 2.89 8.47 7.95
C GLY A 81 2.70 7.04 7.51
N VAL A 82 2.19 6.83 6.29
CA VAL A 82 1.77 5.52 5.79
C VAL A 82 2.23 5.33 4.35
N ILE A 83 2.63 4.11 4.01
CA ILE A 83 2.76 3.64 2.63
C ILE A 83 1.89 2.40 2.43
N VAL A 84 1.10 2.41 1.35
CA VAL A 84 0.18 1.32 0.99
C VAL A 84 0.63 0.71 -0.33
N LEU A 85 0.90 -0.59 -0.33
CA LEU A 85 1.36 -1.31 -1.52
C LEU A 85 0.74 -2.70 -1.61
N GLU A 86 0.39 -3.12 -2.81
CA GLU A 86 0.22 -4.54 -3.13
C GLU A 86 1.60 -5.20 -3.20
N THR A 87 1.78 -6.36 -2.56
CA THR A 87 3.03 -7.12 -2.67
C THR A 87 3.29 -7.62 -4.11
N ILE A 88 2.20 -7.90 -4.84
CA ILE A 88 2.19 -8.16 -6.28
C ILE A 88 1.02 -7.37 -6.84
N GLN A 89 1.26 -6.40 -7.72
CA GLN A 89 0.20 -5.60 -8.31
C GLN A 89 -0.59 -6.45 -9.30
N GLY A 90 -1.78 -6.89 -8.89
CA GLY A 90 -2.58 -7.75 -9.74
C GLY A 90 -3.37 -6.95 -10.77
N GLY A 91 -4.01 -5.86 -10.32
CA GLY A 91 -4.78 -4.95 -11.18
C GLY A 91 -3.93 -4.23 -12.25
N GLY A 92 -2.64 -4.03 -11.97
CA GLY A 92 -1.67 -3.43 -12.89
C GLY A 92 -1.10 -4.40 -13.95
N GLY A 93 -1.47 -5.68 -13.93
CA GLY A 93 -0.99 -6.67 -14.91
C GLY A 93 0.03 -7.67 -14.37
N ILE A 94 -0.11 -8.08 -13.10
CA ILE A 94 0.80 -9.03 -12.42
C ILE A 94 2.24 -8.51 -12.37
N ILE A 95 2.41 -7.29 -11.83
CA ILE A 95 3.72 -6.64 -11.71
C ILE A 95 4.35 -7.03 -10.37
N GLN A 96 5.62 -7.45 -10.43
CA GLN A 96 6.42 -7.85 -9.28
C GLN A 96 7.66 -6.97 -9.14
N ALA A 97 8.10 -6.75 -7.90
CA ALA A 97 9.36 -6.11 -7.58
C ALA A 97 10.40 -7.14 -7.13
N PRO A 98 11.71 -6.90 -7.32
CA PRO A 98 12.75 -7.80 -6.83
C PRO A 98 12.75 -7.89 -5.29
N ALA A 99 13.29 -8.96 -4.72
CA ALA A 99 13.30 -9.19 -3.27
C ALA A 99 13.99 -8.05 -2.50
N GLU A 100 15.06 -7.50 -3.08
CA GLU A 100 15.83 -6.39 -2.54
C GLU A 100 14.99 -5.12 -2.39
N TYR A 101 13.98 -4.91 -3.25
CA TYR A 101 13.05 -3.78 -3.11
C TYR A 101 12.27 -3.87 -1.80
N TRP A 102 11.68 -5.04 -1.52
CA TRP A 102 10.86 -5.26 -0.32
C TRP A 102 11.68 -5.18 0.97
N GLN A 103 12.89 -5.75 0.96
CA GLN A 103 13.81 -5.68 2.10
C GLN A 103 14.23 -4.24 2.41
N LYS A 104 14.56 -3.47 1.37
CA LYS A 104 14.88 -2.04 1.53
C LYS A 104 13.66 -1.24 1.96
N LEU A 105 12.48 -1.50 1.39
CA LEU A 105 11.24 -0.83 1.77
C LEU A 105 10.97 -0.98 3.26
N ARG A 106 11.05 -2.21 3.80
CA ARG A 106 10.89 -2.48 5.23
C ARG A 106 11.89 -1.67 6.05
N ALA A 107 13.18 -1.70 5.69
CA ALA A 107 14.22 -0.95 6.39
C ALA A 107 14.00 0.57 6.33
N LEU A 108 13.47 1.10 5.22
CA LEU A 108 13.10 2.52 5.10
C LEU A 108 11.91 2.87 6.00
N CYS A 109 10.88 2.03 6.02
CA CYS A 109 9.72 2.23 6.88
C CYS A 109 10.15 2.31 8.36
N ASP A 110 11.05 1.43 8.80
CA ASP A 110 11.62 1.43 10.15
C ASP A 110 12.45 2.69 10.42
N ARG A 111 13.33 3.06 9.47
CA ARG A 111 14.21 4.24 9.61
C ARG A 111 13.43 5.54 9.72
N TYR A 112 12.38 5.71 8.92
CA TYR A 112 11.62 6.95 8.83
C TYR A 112 10.36 6.95 9.71
N GLY A 113 10.06 5.84 10.39
CA GLY A 113 8.82 5.69 11.17
C GLY A 113 7.56 5.81 10.32
N VAL A 114 7.59 5.27 9.10
CA VAL A 114 6.45 5.17 8.19
C VAL A 114 5.86 3.78 8.34
N LEU A 115 4.54 3.67 8.49
CA LEU A 115 3.86 2.39 8.60
C LEU A 115 3.58 1.81 7.21
N TRP A 116 3.94 0.56 7.00
CA TRP A 116 3.66 -0.16 5.76
C TRP A 116 2.37 -0.98 5.89
N VAL A 117 1.37 -0.64 5.07
CA VAL A 117 0.18 -1.43 4.83
C VAL A 117 0.37 -2.28 3.57
N ALA A 118 0.37 -3.60 3.72
CA ALA A 118 0.36 -4.53 2.60
C ALA A 118 -1.08 -4.88 2.19
N ASP A 119 -1.42 -4.58 0.95
CA ASP A 119 -2.63 -5.08 0.30
C ASP A 119 -2.36 -6.48 -0.25
N GLU A 120 -2.76 -7.49 0.53
CA GLU A 120 -2.68 -8.91 0.18
C GLU A 120 -4.06 -9.43 -0.29
N VAL A 121 -5.02 -8.53 -0.59
CA VAL A 121 -6.40 -8.91 -0.94
C VAL A 121 -6.44 -9.82 -2.18
N GLN A 122 -5.52 -9.64 -3.13
CA GLN A 122 -5.43 -10.50 -4.31
C GLN A 122 -4.31 -11.54 -4.26
N CYS A 123 -3.12 -11.15 -3.79
CA CYS A 123 -1.92 -11.98 -3.85
C CYS A 123 -1.70 -12.86 -2.61
N GLY A 124 -2.47 -12.64 -1.55
CA GLY A 124 -2.47 -13.47 -0.34
C GLY A 124 -3.39 -14.68 -0.44
N TYR A 125 -3.66 -15.29 0.72
CA TYR A 125 -4.46 -16.48 0.90
C TYR A 125 -4.06 -17.65 -0.03
N GLY A 126 -2.75 -17.88 -0.15
CA GLY A 126 -2.20 -18.99 -0.95
C GLY A 126 -2.02 -18.69 -2.43
N ARG A 127 -2.54 -17.57 -2.96
CA ARG A 127 -2.54 -17.28 -4.41
C ARG A 127 -1.15 -17.31 -5.04
N SER A 128 -0.15 -16.78 -4.34
CA SER A 128 1.24 -16.69 -4.79
C SER A 128 2.09 -17.90 -4.42
N GLY A 129 1.50 -18.98 -3.89
CA GLY A 129 2.23 -20.16 -3.39
C GLY A 129 2.69 -20.06 -1.92
N ARG A 130 2.35 -18.96 -1.25
CA ARG A 130 2.56 -18.69 0.19
C ARG A 130 1.27 -18.11 0.78
N PHE A 131 1.10 -18.16 2.11
CA PHE A 131 -0.15 -17.65 2.70
C PHE A 131 -0.25 -16.14 2.49
N TYR A 132 0.84 -15.42 2.71
CA TYR A 132 1.01 -14.04 2.26
C TYR A 132 2.10 -13.97 1.19
N ALA A 133 1.95 -13.10 0.19
CA ALA A 133 2.95 -12.92 -0.84
C ALA A 133 4.25 -12.32 -0.27
N PHE A 134 4.20 -11.49 0.78
CA PHE A 134 5.41 -10.89 1.36
C PHE A 134 6.36 -11.92 2.00
N GLU A 135 5.86 -13.13 2.32
CA GLU A 135 6.66 -14.23 2.87
C GLU A 135 7.78 -14.66 1.93
N HIS A 136 7.62 -14.48 0.61
CA HIS A 136 8.66 -14.78 -0.37
C HIS A 136 9.91 -13.91 -0.21
N TYR A 137 9.79 -12.76 0.45
CA TYR A 137 10.86 -11.76 0.53
C TYR A 137 11.47 -11.64 1.94
N GLY A 138 10.97 -12.42 2.90
CA GLY A 138 11.49 -12.42 4.28
C GLY A 138 11.23 -11.11 5.03
N VAL A 139 10.14 -10.41 4.70
CA VAL A 139 9.76 -9.14 5.34
C VAL A 139 8.36 -9.24 5.95
N VAL A 140 8.05 -8.34 6.89
CA VAL A 140 6.74 -8.27 7.55
C VAL A 140 6.23 -6.82 7.50
N PRO A 141 5.04 -6.56 6.91
CA PRO A 141 4.39 -5.25 6.95
C PRO A 141 3.81 -4.95 8.34
N ASP A 142 3.50 -3.68 8.62
CA ASP A 142 2.90 -3.27 9.89
C ASP A 142 1.41 -3.63 9.96
N VAL A 143 0.72 -3.58 8.82
CA VAL A 143 -0.69 -3.96 8.67
C VAL A 143 -0.85 -4.76 7.38
N THR A 144 -1.70 -5.79 7.39
CA THR A 144 -2.05 -6.55 6.20
C THR A 144 -3.56 -6.60 6.03
N ALA A 145 -4.04 -6.34 4.81
CA ALA A 145 -5.43 -6.55 4.44
C ALA A 145 -5.59 -7.85 3.63
N LEU A 146 -6.58 -8.66 4.00
CA LEU A 146 -6.99 -9.87 3.29
C LEU A 146 -8.48 -9.81 2.95
N ALA A 147 -8.85 -10.33 1.78
CA ALA A 147 -10.23 -10.66 1.41
C ALA A 147 -10.21 -11.61 0.20
N LYS A 148 -11.21 -11.52 -0.70
CA LYS A 148 -11.40 -12.35 -1.90
C LYS A 148 -11.46 -13.85 -1.61
N SER A 149 -10.31 -14.51 -1.49
CA SER A 149 -10.24 -15.97 -1.33
C SER A 149 -10.42 -16.44 0.11
N LEU A 150 -10.36 -15.53 1.09
CA LEU A 150 -10.72 -15.75 2.50
C LEU A 150 -12.16 -16.25 2.63
#